data_AF-A0A9X1HI95-F1
#
_entry.id   AF-A0A9X1HI95-F1
#
_cell.length_a   1.000
_cell.length_b   1.000
_cell.length_c   1.000
_cell.angle_alpha   90.00
_cell.angle_beta   90.00
_cell.angle_gamma   90.00
#
_symmetry.space_group_name_H-M   'P 1'
#
loop_
_entity.id
_entity.type
_entity.pdbx_description
1 polymer ?
#
loop_
_entity_poly.entity_id
_entity_poly.type
_entity_poly.pdbx_seq_one_letter_code
_entity_poly.pdbx_strand_id
1 'polypeptide(L)'
;MLDCTRPAIEQYHRLMEADLESASAQVEELLYKQHERGVLFGGRPLAGSLRPVIMSESMYNTIQDTVYILRQAILKLSKAFFNERETLDELGLTQQEIELAAIPTNIIRMSATARMDAFMTNRSFKFVELNAESPAGIAYVQSGVCAVQKLYGTSGLCMRDQRSTRP
;
A
#
# COMPACT_ATOMS: atom_id res chain seq x y z
N MET A 1 -20.52 -0.57 -0.60
CA MET A 1 -19.33 0.24 -0.94
C MET A 1 -18.67 -0.21 -2.24
N LEU A 2 -18.40 -1.52 -2.48
CA LEU A 2 -18.01 -1.99 -3.83
C LEU A 2 -19.21 -2.30 -4.74
N ASP A 3 -20.43 -2.39 -4.19
CA ASP A 3 -21.63 -2.63 -5.02
C ASP A 3 -21.84 -1.54 -6.09
N CYS A 4 -21.41 -0.29 -5.83
CA CYS A 4 -21.46 0.77 -6.83
C CYS A 4 -20.36 0.66 -7.91
N THR A 5 -19.29 -0.10 -7.66
CA THR A 5 -18.24 -0.37 -8.64
C THR A 5 -18.52 -1.60 -9.49
N ARG A 6 -19.52 -2.41 -9.12
CA ARG A 6 -19.93 -3.62 -9.86
C ARG A 6 -20.15 -3.37 -11.36
N PRO A 7 -20.88 -2.33 -11.80
CA PRO A 7 -21.06 -2.08 -13.24
C PRO A 7 -19.73 -1.84 -13.99
N ALA A 8 -18.79 -1.14 -13.36
CA ALA A 8 -17.46 -0.89 -13.94
C ALA A 8 -16.62 -2.18 -14.00
N ILE A 9 -16.71 -3.03 -12.97
CA ILE A 9 -16.06 -4.35 -12.96
C ILE A 9 -16.62 -5.24 -14.07
N GLU A 10 -17.95 -5.32 -14.20
CA GLU A 10 -18.62 -6.10 -15.25
C GLU A 10 -18.30 -5.56 -16.65
N GLN A 11 -18.21 -4.24 -16.82
CA GLN A 11 -17.76 -3.65 -18.07
C GLN A 11 -16.31 -4.02 -18.38
N TYR A 12 -15.42 -3.95 -17.39
CA TYR A 12 -14.01 -4.34 -17.57
C TYR A 12 -13.87 -5.81 -17.97
N HIS A 13 -14.62 -6.71 -17.32
CA HIS A 13 -14.64 -8.13 -17.70
C HIS A 13 -15.15 -8.32 -19.14
N ARG A 14 -16.23 -7.64 -19.53
CA ARG A 14 -16.74 -7.70 -20.92
C ARG A 14 -15.71 -7.22 -21.94
N LEU A 15 -14.94 -6.17 -21.64
CA LEU A 15 -13.87 -5.70 -22.51
C LEU A 15 -12.77 -6.75 -22.67
N MET A 16 -12.46 -7.49 -21.61
CA MET A 16 -11.48 -8.57 -21.65
C MET A 16 -11.98 -9.79 -22.42
N GLU A 17 -13.24 -10.16 -22.20
CA GLU A 17 -13.88 -11.30 -22.87
C GLU A 17 -14.13 -11.06 -24.37
N ALA A 18 -14.24 -9.79 -24.79
CA ALA A 18 -14.42 -9.43 -26.20
C ALA A 18 -13.19 -9.74 -27.07
N ASP A 19 -11.98 -9.77 -26.49
CA ASP A 19 -10.73 -10.05 -27.20
C ASP A 19 -9.71 -10.72 -26.26
N LEU A 20 -9.85 -12.05 -26.11
CA LEU A 20 -8.99 -12.85 -25.24
C LEU A 20 -7.55 -12.96 -25.75
N GLU A 21 -7.32 -12.83 -27.06
CA GLU A 21 -5.97 -12.85 -27.63
C GLU A 21 -5.20 -11.60 -27.20
N SER A 22 -5.80 -10.42 -27.38
CA SER A 22 -5.23 -9.15 -26.90
C SER A 22 -5.07 -9.15 -25.38
N ALA A 23 -6.03 -9.70 -24.64
CA ALA A 23 -5.93 -9.86 -23.19
C ALA A 23 -4.69 -10.65 -22.76
N SER A 24 -4.43 -11.77 -23.44
CA SER A 24 -3.30 -12.63 -23.15
C SER A 24 -1.98 -11.94 -23.47
N ALA A 25 -1.89 -11.26 -24.62
CA ALA A 25 -0.72 -10.47 -24.99
C ALA A 25 -0.42 -9.34 -23.98
N GLN A 26 -1.45 -8.67 -23.47
CA GLN A 26 -1.30 -7.62 -22.45
C GLN A 26 -0.81 -8.18 -21.10
N VAL A 27 -1.21 -9.40 -20.72
CA VAL A 27 -0.66 -10.08 -19.53
C VAL A 27 0.83 -10.35 -19.73
N GLU A 28 1.24 -10.87 -20.88
CA GLU A 28 2.64 -11.12 -21.19
C GLU A 28 3.47 -9.83 -21.17
N GLU A 29 2.94 -8.76 -21.75
CA GLU A 29 3.57 -7.44 -21.70
C GLU A 29 3.68 -6.91 -20.26
N LEU A 30 2.65 -7.08 -19.42
CA LEU A 30 2.69 -6.71 -18.01
C LEU A 30 3.81 -7.46 -17.26
N LEU A 31 3.95 -8.77 -17.50
CA LEU A 31 4.99 -9.58 -16.88
C LEU A 31 6.37 -9.14 -17.36
N TYR A 32 6.56 -8.98 -18.67
CA TYR A 32 7.80 -8.48 -19.26
C TYR A 32 8.21 -7.13 -18.67
N LYS A 33 7.27 -6.17 -18.58
CA LYS A 33 7.54 -4.83 -18.05
C LYS A 33 7.88 -4.84 -16.56
N GLN A 34 7.31 -5.76 -15.79
CA GLN A 34 7.70 -5.93 -14.38
C GLN A 34 9.12 -6.48 -14.25
N HIS A 35 9.51 -7.45 -15.09
CA HIS A 35 10.88 -7.93 -15.16
C HIS A 35 11.86 -6.83 -15.58
N GLU A 36 11.58 -6.11 -16.66
CA GLU A 36 12.39 -5.00 -17.17
C GLU A 36 12.69 -3.94 -16.08
N ARG A 37 11.73 -3.72 -15.17
CA ARG A 37 11.81 -2.67 -14.13
C ARG A 37 12.19 -3.18 -12.75
N GLY A 38 12.51 -4.46 -12.61
CA GLY A 38 12.81 -5.05 -11.30
C GLY A 38 11.63 -5.00 -10.31
N VAL A 39 10.39 -4.97 -10.81
CA VAL A 39 9.17 -5.04 -9.99
C VAL A 39 8.88 -6.50 -9.65
N LEU A 40 9.80 -7.08 -8.89
CA LEU A 40 9.87 -8.50 -8.59
C LEU A 40 10.00 -8.71 -7.08
N PHE A 41 9.37 -9.77 -6.56
CA PHE A 41 9.56 -10.24 -5.19
C PHE A 41 10.02 -11.71 -5.20
N GLY A 42 11.24 -11.95 -4.73
CA GLY A 42 11.87 -13.28 -4.81
C GLY A 42 11.96 -13.80 -6.25
N GLY A 43 12.22 -12.90 -7.22
CA GLY A 43 12.27 -13.22 -8.65
C GLY A 43 10.91 -13.34 -9.36
N ARG A 44 9.80 -13.22 -8.63
CA ARG A 44 8.44 -13.32 -9.20
C ARG A 44 7.82 -11.93 -9.43
N PRO A 45 7.17 -11.68 -10.57
CA PRO A 45 6.38 -10.47 -10.78
C PRO A 45 5.33 -10.27 -9.69
N LEU A 46 5.08 -9.02 -9.32
CA LEU A 46 4.15 -8.68 -8.24
C LEU A 46 2.68 -8.74 -8.66
N ALA A 47 2.37 -8.37 -9.91
CA ALA A 47 1.05 -8.45 -10.51
C ALA A 47 1.01 -9.56 -11.56
N GLY A 48 0.23 -10.61 -11.31
CA GLY A 48 0.06 -11.73 -12.24
C GLY A 48 -1.19 -11.67 -13.13
N SER A 49 -1.97 -10.59 -13.05
CA SER A 49 -3.24 -10.46 -13.78
C SER A 49 -3.51 -9.02 -14.16
N LEU A 50 -4.30 -8.81 -15.21
CA LEU A 50 -4.71 -7.46 -15.64
C LEU A 50 -5.78 -6.85 -14.74
N ARG A 51 -6.42 -7.63 -13.86
CA ARG A 51 -7.59 -7.21 -13.08
C ARG A 51 -7.21 -6.20 -11.99
N PRO A 52 -7.55 -4.89 -12.15
CA PRO A 52 -7.26 -3.91 -11.12
C PRO A 52 -8.30 -3.99 -10.01
N VAL A 53 -7.98 -3.37 -8.87
CA VAL A 53 -8.98 -3.05 -7.85
C VAL A 53 -9.69 -1.76 -8.27
N ILE A 54 -10.99 -1.85 -8.59
CA ILE A 54 -11.83 -0.69 -8.91
C ILE A 54 -12.49 -0.18 -7.63
N MET A 55 -12.27 1.10 -7.32
CA MET A 55 -12.76 1.74 -6.11
C MET A 55 -13.49 3.04 -6.45
N SER A 56 -14.60 3.33 -5.76
CA SER A 56 -15.26 4.63 -5.88
C SER A 56 -14.49 5.69 -5.09
N GLU A 57 -14.61 6.94 -5.52
CA GLU A 57 -14.02 8.08 -4.81
C GLU A 57 -14.53 8.17 -3.36
N SER A 58 -15.82 7.98 -3.14
CA SER A 58 -16.41 7.97 -1.80
C SER A 58 -15.79 6.92 -0.87
N MET A 59 -15.44 5.76 -1.42
CA MET A 59 -14.84 4.67 -0.67
C MET A 59 -13.36 4.94 -0.39
N TYR A 60 -12.63 5.49 -1.37
CA TYR A 60 -11.27 5.97 -1.17
C TYR A 60 -11.20 7.01 -0.06
N ASN A 61 -12.09 8.01 -0.08
CA ASN A 61 -12.17 9.04 0.95
C ASN A 61 -12.49 8.45 2.32
N THR A 62 -13.45 7.51 2.40
CA THR A 62 -13.77 6.82 3.66
C THR A 62 -12.57 6.08 4.25
N ILE A 63 -11.76 5.42 3.40
CA ILE A 63 -10.54 4.75 3.83
C ILE A 63 -9.52 5.78 4.34
N GLN A 64 -9.30 6.87 3.60
CA GLN A 64 -8.37 7.95 4.00
C GLN A 64 -8.76 8.54 5.36
N ASP A 65 -10.03 8.87 5.56
CA ASP A 65 -10.54 9.42 6.82
C ASP A 65 -10.35 8.43 7.99
N THR A 66 -10.62 7.15 7.74
CA THR A 66 -10.46 6.11 8.77
C THR A 66 -9.00 5.92 9.14
N VAL A 67 -8.09 5.85 8.15
CA VAL A 67 -6.64 5.76 8.38
C VAL A 67 -6.16 6.99 9.16
N TYR A 68 -6.65 8.18 8.83
CA TYR A 68 -6.31 9.40 9.54
C TYR A 68 -6.71 9.32 11.02
N ILE A 69 -7.95 8.93 11.32
CA ILE A 69 -8.44 8.80 12.70
C ILE A 69 -7.63 7.76 13.48
N LEU A 70 -7.38 6.58 12.89
CA LEU A 70 -6.58 5.53 13.51
C LEU A 70 -5.16 6.02 13.79
N ARG A 71 -4.53 6.71 12.84
CA ARG A 71 -3.22 7.31 13.03
C ARG A 71 -3.20 8.28 14.22
N GLN A 72 -4.21 9.15 14.35
CA GLN A 72 -4.30 10.07 15.48
C GLN A 72 -4.47 9.33 16.81
N ALA A 73 -5.28 8.27 16.85
CA ALA A 73 -5.45 7.44 18.04
C ALA A 73 -4.14 6.74 18.45
N ILE A 74 -3.44 6.14 17.49
CA ILE A 74 -2.15 5.48 17.70
C ILE A 74 -1.10 6.47 18.23
N LEU A 75 -1.02 7.68 17.68
CA LEU A 75 -0.09 8.70 18.15
C LEU A 75 -0.40 9.17 19.58
N LYS A 76 -1.68 9.29 19.93
CA LYS A 76 -2.11 9.62 21.30
C LYS A 76 -1.74 8.51 22.29
N LEU A 77 -2.01 7.25 21.93
CA LEU A 77 -1.61 6.09 22.73
C LEU A 77 -0.09 6.10 22.91
N SER A 78 0.67 6.17 21.82
CA SER A 78 2.14 6.21 21.87
C SER A 78 2.67 7.26 22.83
N LYS A 79 2.10 8.49 22.78
CA LYS A 79 2.48 9.56 23.69
C LYS A 79 2.19 9.22 25.16
N ALA A 80 1.10 8.54 25.46
CA ALA A 80 0.80 8.12 26.84
C ALA A 80 1.78 7.03 27.30
N PHE A 81 1.98 6.00 26.49
CA PHE A 81 2.83 4.84 26.80
C PHE A 81 4.30 5.21 27.04
N PHE A 82 4.89 6.11 26.24
CA PHE A 82 6.30 6.47 26.39
C PHE A 82 6.63 7.35 27.62
N ASN A 83 5.62 7.81 28.36
CA ASN A 83 5.82 8.71 29.49
C ASN A 83 5.56 8.07 30.87
N GLU A 84 5.11 6.80 30.92
CA GLU A 84 4.68 6.15 32.16
C GLU A 84 5.35 4.79 32.33
N ARG A 85 6.13 4.62 33.41
CA ARG A 85 6.89 3.40 33.68
C ARG A 85 5.99 2.19 33.93
N GLU A 86 4.92 2.38 34.70
CA GLU A 86 3.92 1.35 35.01
C GLU A 86 3.35 0.74 33.72
N THR A 87 3.04 1.57 32.73
CA THR A 87 2.51 1.16 31.44
C THR A 87 3.53 0.37 30.60
N LEU A 88 4.83 0.71 30.68
CA LEU A 88 5.89 -0.07 30.02
C LEU A 88 6.10 -1.44 30.69
N ASP A 89 5.93 -1.51 32.01
CA ASP A 89 5.99 -2.76 32.76
C ASP A 89 4.76 -3.64 32.45
N GLU A 90 3.56 -3.06 32.28
CA GLU A 90 2.35 -3.78 31.82
C GLU A 90 2.50 -4.39 30.42
N LEU A 91 3.21 -3.69 29.52
CA LEU A 91 3.56 -4.21 28.20
C LEU A 91 4.58 -5.36 28.25
N GLY A 92 5.14 -5.65 29.43
CA GLY A 92 6.09 -6.74 29.65
C GLY A 92 7.48 -6.44 29.10
N LEU A 93 7.86 -5.17 28.93
CA LEU A 93 9.21 -4.82 28.51
C LEU A 93 10.22 -5.16 29.62
N THR A 94 11.35 -5.71 29.21
CA THR A 94 12.50 -5.90 30.09
C THR A 94 13.12 -4.56 30.47
N GLN A 95 13.89 -4.56 31.56
CA GLN A 95 14.64 -3.37 31.97
C GLN A 95 15.55 -2.82 30.85
N GLN A 96 16.17 -3.71 30.08
CA GLN A 96 17.03 -3.32 28.96
C GLN A 96 16.24 -2.68 27.81
N GLU A 97 15.04 -3.20 27.49
CA GLU A 97 14.18 -2.62 26.46
C GLU A 97 13.66 -1.23 26.87
N ILE A 98 13.37 -1.03 28.16
CA ILE A 98 12.95 0.28 28.67
C ILE A 98 14.11 1.28 28.63
N GLU A 99 15.32 0.85 28.98
CA GLU A 99 16.53 1.67 28.84
C GLU A 99 16.80 2.05 27.37
N LEU A 100 16.66 1.11 26.44
CA LEU A 100 16.75 1.37 24.99
C LEU A 100 15.66 2.33 24.51
N ALA A 101 14.43 2.14 24.96
CA ALA A 101 13.32 3.03 24.64
C ALA A 101 13.54 4.44 25.23
N ALA A 102 14.21 4.61 26.36
CA ALA A 102 14.45 5.92 26.97
C ALA A 102 15.46 6.79 26.20
N ILE A 103 16.25 6.21 25.29
CA ILE A 103 17.26 6.95 24.52
C ILE A 103 16.57 8.11 23.75
N PRO A 104 17.00 9.38 23.94
CA PRO A 104 16.44 10.51 23.23
C PRO A 104 16.66 10.37 21.71
N THR A 105 15.62 10.66 20.92
CA THR A 105 15.72 10.65 19.45
C THR A 105 15.09 11.92 18.90
N ASN A 106 15.66 12.45 17.83
CA ASN A 106 15.12 13.60 17.11
C ASN A 106 14.10 13.21 16.03
N ILE A 107 13.77 11.92 15.92
CA ILE A 107 12.81 11.38 14.95
C ILE A 107 11.54 10.89 15.66
N ILE A 108 10.46 10.77 14.90
CA ILE A 108 9.19 10.27 15.45
C ILE A 108 9.40 8.81 15.87
N ARG A 109 9.09 8.49 17.13
CA ARG A 109 9.28 7.15 17.74
C ARG A 109 8.39 6.06 17.12
N MET A 110 7.24 6.46 16.57
CA MET A 110 6.41 5.61 15.72
C MET A 110 6.68 5.99 14.27
N SER A 111 7.07 5.00 13.45
CA SER A 111 7.68 5.22 12.14
C SER A 111 7.08 6.36 11.33
N ALA A 112 7.96 7.13 10.68
CA ALA A 112 7.58 8.19 9.76
C ALA A 112 6.64 7.68 8.64
N THR A 113 6.71 6.38 8.34
CA THR A 113 5.83 5.68 7.41
C THR A 113 5.24 4.41 8.06
N ALA A 114 3.97 4.14 7.82
CA ALA A 114 3.32 2.91 8.26
C ALA A 114 2.39 2.40 7.16
N ARG A 115 2.13 1.09 7.14
CA ARG A 115 1.18 0.46 6.24
C ARG A 115 0.08 -0.20 7.08
N MET A 116 -1.17 0.06 6.73
CA MET A 116 -2.31 -0.65 7.33
C MET A 116 -2.86 -1.61 6.29
N ASP A 117 -2.78 -2.90 6.58
CA ASP A 117 -3.27 -3.93 5.68
C ASP A 117 -4.73 -4.23 6.01
N ALA A 118 -5.56 -4.28 4.96
CA ALA A 118 -7.00 -4.43 5.10
C ALA A 118 -7.57 -5.42 4.10
N PHE A 119 -8.61 -6.13 4.53
CA PHE A 119 -9.50 -6.84 3.62
C PHE A 119 -10.75 -6.02 3.35
N MET A 120 -11.20 -6.10 2.11
CA MET A 120 -12.33 -5.33 1.60
C MET A 120 -13.43 -6.28 1.18
N THR A 121 -14.65 -5.97 1.61
CA THR A 121 -15.88 -6.67 1.23
C THR A 121 -16.77 -5.73 0.44
N ASN A 122 -17.87 -6.25 -0.10
CA ASN A 122 -18.81 -5.41 -0.86
C ASN A 122 -19.38 -4.25 -0.03
N ARG A 123 -19.41 -4.38 1.30
CA ARG A 123 -20.09 -3.45 2.21
C ARG A 123 -19.17 -2.68 3.15
N SER A 124 -18.00 -3.23 3.46
CA SER A 124 -17.07 -2.65 4.45
C SER A 124 -15.63 -3.09 4.21
N PHE A 125 -14.69 -2.47 4.90
CA PHE A 125 -13.31 -2.95 5.00
C PHE A 125 -12.93 -3.15 6.48
N LYS A 126 -11.95 -4.00 6.73
CA LYS A 126 -11.40 -4.28 8.06
C LYS A 126 -9.89 -4.31 7.98
N PHE A 127 -9.24 -3.52 8.84
CA PHE A 127 -7.81 -3.59 9.04
C PHE A 127 -7.46 -4.84 9.85
N VAL A 128 -6.41 -5.54 9.42
CA VAL A 128 -5.92 -6.75 10.08
C VAL A 128 -4.54 -6.54 10.69
N GLU A 129 -3.76 -5.61 10.15
CA GLU A 129 -2.38 -5.40 10.57
C GLU A 129 -1.96 -3.94 10.42
N LEU A 130 -1.14 -3.48 11.36
CA LEU A 130 -0.39 -2.23 11.29
C LEU A 130 1.10 -2.57 11.23
N ASN A 131 1.70 -2.35 10.06
CA ASN A 131 3.15 -2.46 9.84
C ASN A 131 3.77 -1.07 10.04
N ALA A 132 4.35 -0.80 11.21
CA ALA A 132 4.81 0.53 11.63
C ALA A 132 6.28 0.58 12.07
N GLU A 133 7.03 -0.49 11.84
CA GLU A 133 8.45 -0.65 12.19
C GLU A 133 9.34 -0.62 10.95
N SER A 134 8.97 -1.33 9.89
CA SER A 134 9.65 -1.30 8.60
C SER A 134 8.71 -1.67 7.46
N PRO A 135 7.77 -0.77 7.07
CA PRO A 135 6.80 -1.10 6.04
C PRO A 135 7.48 -1.26 4.67
N ALA A 136 7.59 -2.50 4.22
CA ALA A 136 8.00 -2.82 2.85
C ALA A 136 6.85 -2.54 1.86
N GLY A 137 7.12 -2.63 0.55
CA GLY A 137 6.07 -2.62 -0.46
C GLY A 137 5.78 -1.28 -1.12
N ILE A 138 6.06 -0.15 -0.45
CA ILE A 138 5.65 1.19 -0.92
C ILE A 138 6.25 1.52 -2.30
N ALA A 139 7.53 1.25 -2.51
CA ALA A 139 8.21 1.49 -3.79
C ALA A 139 7.62 0.64 -4.94
N TYR A 140 7.18 -0.58 -4.64
CA TYR A 140 6.60 -1.48 -5.64
C TYR A 140 5.25 -0.99 -6.16
N VAL A 141 4.43 -0.37 -5.30
CA VAL A 141 3.13 0.18 -5.71
C VAL A 141 3.33 1.23 -6.81
N GLN A 142 4.29 2.14 -6.63
CA GLN A 142 4.60 3.17 -7.62
C GLN A 142 5.07 2.57 -8.95
N SER A 143 6.04 1.65 -8.90
CA SER A 143 6.60 1.04 -10.10
C SER A 143 5.59 0.15 -10.84
N GLY A 144 4.71 -0.54 -10.10
CA GLY A 144 3.61 -1.34 -10.64
C GLY A 144 2.57 -0.48 -11.36
N VAL A 145 2.15 0.65 -10.76
CA VAL A 145 1.24 1.61 -11.42
C VAL A 145 1.84 2.12 -12.73
N CYS A 146 3.14 2.46 -12.74
CA CYS A 146 3.83 2.87 -13.96
C CYS A 146 3.91 1.77 -15.04
N ALA A 147 3.89 0.48 -14.68
CA ALA A 147 3.88 -0.62 -15.64
C ALA A 147 2.50 -0.72 -16.29
N VAL A 148 1.45 -0.68 -15.47
CA VAL A 148 0.04 -0.72 -15.90
C VAL A 148 -0.34 0.50 -16.75
N GLN A 149 0.10 1.69 -16.38
CA GLN A 149 -0.18 2.93 -17.12
C GLN A 149 0.33 2.91 -18.56
N LYS A 150 1.49 2.30 -18.82
CA LYS A 150 2.03 2.19 -20.18
C LYS A 150 1.22 1.22 -21.04
N LEU A 151 0.70 0.13 -20.48
CA LEU A 151 -0.20 -0.79 -21.20
C LEU A 151 -1.43 -0.05 -21.71
N TYR A 152 -1.98 0.86 -20.90
CA TYR A 152 -3.16 1.65 -21.27
C TYR A 152 -2.82 2.96 -22.01
N GLY A 153 -1.57 3.19 -22.41
CA GLY A 153 -1.17 4.41 -23.13
C GLY A 153 -1.31 5.72 -22.33
N THR A 154 -1.37 5.65 -20.99
CA THR A 154 -1.59 6.80 -20.11
C THR A 154 -0.27 7.26 -19.48
N SER A 155 0.42 8.21 -20.10
CA SER A 155 1.78 8.64 -19.71
C SER A 155 1.85 9.58 -18.49
N GLY A 156 0.73 9.96 -17.89
CA GLY A 156 0.63 11.21 -17.10
C GLY A 156 1.10 11.18 -15.64
N LEU A 157 1.24 10.00 -15.02
CA LEU A 157 1.38 9.90 -13.55
C LEU A 157 2.63 9.16 -13.07
N CYS A 158 3.44 8.61 -13.98
CA CYS A 158 4.72 8.07 -13.60
C CYS A 158 5.66 9.23 -13.29
N MET A 159 5.90 9.52 -12.00
CA MET A 159 6.95 10.46 -11.61
C MET A 159 8.23 10.08 -12.35
N ARG A 160 8.77 11.03 -13.13
CA ARG A 160 10.01 10.83 -13.89
C ARG A 160 11.07 10.31 -12.93
N ASP A 161 11.75 9.27 -13.37
CA ASP A 161 12.92 8.71 -12.70
C ASP A 161 13.91 9.85 -12.43
N GLN A 162 14.01 10.29 -11.17
CA GLN A 162 14.95 11.36 -10.77
C GLN A 162 16.40 10.85 -10.72
N ARG A 163 16.70 9.66 -11.25
CA ARG A 163 18.07 9.13 -11.35
C ARG A 163 18.82 9.55 -12.61
N SER A 164 18.33 10.55 -13.34
CA SER A 164 19.05 11.09 -14.50
C SER A 164 19.00 12.62 -14.49
N THR A 165 19.65 13.23 -13.50
CA THR A 165 20.45 14.46 -13.65
C THR A 165 20.99 14.89 -12.28
N ARG A 166 22.21 14.46 -11.97
CA ARG A 166 23.17 15.35 -11.29
C ARG A 166 24.47 15.29 -12.08
N PRO A 167 25.04 16.43 -12.49
CA PRO A 167 26.42 16.50 -12.98
C PRO A 167 27.41 16.11 -11.88
#